data_AF-A0A834RML0-F1
#
_entry.id   AF-A0A834RML0-F1
#
_cell.length_a   1.000
_cell.length_b   1.000
_cell.length_c   1.000
_cell.angle_alpha   90.00
_cell.angle_beta   90.00
_cell.angle_gamma   90.00
#
_symmetry.space_group_name_H-M   'P 1'
#
loop_
_entity.id
_entity.type
_entity.pdbx_description
1 polymer ?
#
loop_
_entity_poly.entity_id
_entity_poly.type
_entity_poly.pdbx_seq_one_letter_code
_entity_poly.pdbx_strand_id
1 'polypeptide(L)'
;MPQSTKETDTARTKLYQQLVSSLAYIAVWGRPDVARTHVVFACHLTNPGQSHVSKIRQTWRYLLSTKALALEASASAQDIAEYLSDDPTYRDPLFFGSSDASYADEPETRRSSQGYAFKFRGLMID
;
A
#
# COMPACT_ATOMS: atom_id res chain seq x y z
N MET A 1 2.41 13.39 0.75
CA MET A 1 2.56 14.62 -0.07
C MET A 1 2.34 15.82 0.84
N PRO A 2 2.82 17.03 0.52
CA PRO A 2 2.53 18.19 1.35
C PRO A 2 1.03 18.54 1.28
N GLN A 3 0.47 19.09 2.35
CA GLN A 3 -0.89 19.61 2.32
C GLN A 3 -1.01 20.80 1.37
N SER A 4 -2.19 20.99 0.78
CA SER A 4 -2.44 22.11 -0.13
C SER A 4 -2.58 23.41 0.66
N THR A 5 -1.83 24.44 0.27
CA THR A 5 -1.96 25.82 0.77
C THR A 5 -2.99 26.65 0.02
N LYS A 6 -3.57 26.10 -1.07
CA LYS A 6 -4.60 26.76 -1.88
C LYS A 6 -5.95 26.74 -1.17
N GLU A 7 -6.79 27.73 -1.49
CA GLU A 7 -8.19 27.78 -1.06
C GLU A 7 -8.95 26.50 -1.45
N THR A 8 -9.84 26.10 -0.54
CA THR A 8 -10.66 24.91 -0.66
C THR A 8 -11.73 25.13 -1.71
N ASP A 9 -11.81 24.24 -2.69
CA ASP A 9 -12.85 24.22 -3.72
C ASP A 9 -13.73 22.98 -3.49
N THR A 10 -15.00 23.21 -3.15
CA THR A 10 -15.95 22.14 -2.81
C THR A 10 -16.15 21.14 -3.95
N ALA A 11 -16.20 21.60 -5.21
CA ALA A 11 -16.40 20.73 -6.36
C ALA A 11 -15.17 19.83 -6.56
N ARG A 12 -13.98 20.40 -6.45
CA ARG A 12 -12.70 19.68 -6.51
C ARG A 12 -12.58 18.65 -5.38
N THR A 13 -12.94 19.04 -4.17
CA THR A 13 -12.91 18.16 -3.00
C THR A 13 -13.83 16.96 -3.19
N LYS A 14 -15.07 17.18 -3.63
CA LYS A 14 -16.02 16.10 -3.87
C LYS A 14 -15.52 15.12 -4.95
N LEU A 15 -15.01 15.64 -6.07
CA LEU A 15 -14.42 14.83 -7.13
C LEU A 15 -13.26 13.97 -6.61
N TYR A 16 -12.35 14.58 -5.86
CA TYR A 16 -11.19 13.89 -5.32
C TYR A 16 -11.60 12.78 -4.36
N GLN A 17 -12.51 13.07 -3.43
CA GLN A 17 -13.03 12.08 -2.47
C GLN A 17 -13.66 10.88 -3.19
N GLN A 18 -14.48 11.11 -4.22
CA GLN A 18 -15.07 10.03 -5.02
C GLN A 18 -13.98 9.15 -5.65
N LEU A 19 -12.96 9.75 -6.27
CA LEU A 19 -11.86 9.00 -6.89
C LEU A 19 -11.04 8.21 -5.88
N VAL A 20 -10.78 8.76 -4.68
CA VAL A 20 -10.01 8.07 -3.62
C VAL A 20 -10.82 6.90 -3.05
N SER A 21 -12.10 7.11 -2.75
CA SER A 21 -12.96 6.06 -2.19
C SER A 21 -13.16 4.91 -3.18
N SER A 22 -13.34 5.21 -4.47
CA SER A 22 -13.41 4.16 -5.50
C SER A 22 -12.08 3.42 -5.68
N LEU A 23 -10.93 4.11 -5.51
CA LEU A 23 -9.61 3.47 -5.52
C LEU A 23 -9.44 2.49 -4.35
N ALA A 24 -10.03 2.77 -3.19
CA ALA A 24 -10.00 1.87 -2.03
C ALA A 24 -10.64 0.51 -2.34
N TYR A 25 -11.79 0.50 -3.05
CA TYR A 25 -12.44 -0.74 -3.47
C TYR A 25 -11.55 -1.58 -4.40
N ILE A 26 -10.91 -0.93 -5.37
CA ILE A 26 -10.00 -1.58 -6.31
C ILE A 26 -8.77 -2.17 -5.59
N ALA A 27 -8.23 -1.44 -4.61
CA ALA A 27 -7.10 -1.88 -3.81
C ALA A 27 -7.40 -3.16 -3.01
N VAL A 28 -8.60 -3.25 -2.44
CA VAL A 28 -9.04 -4.42 -1.66
C VAL A 28 -9.34 -5.64 -2.54
N TRP A 29 -9.96 -5.43 -3.71
CA TRP A 29 -10.50 -6.55 -4.49
C TRP A 29 -9.54 -7.23 -5.45
N GLY A 30 -8.53 -6.54 -5.98
CA GLY A 30 -7.71 -7.16 -7.01
C GLY A 30 -6.47 -6.41 -7.48
N ARG A 31 -6.17 -5.25 -6.88
CA ARG A 31 -4.99 -4.45 -7.22
C ARG A 31 -4.27 -3.99 -5.94
N PRO A 32 -3.63 -4.92 -5.19
CA PRO A 32 -2.92 -4.57 -3.97
C PRO A 32 -1.75 -3.58 -4.24
N ASP A 33 -1.24 -3.53 -5.47
CA ASP A 33 -0.22 -2.58 -5.91
C ASP A 33 -0.61 -1.10 -5.71
N VAL A 34 -1.90 -0.77 -5.72
CA VAL A 34 -2.37 0.60 -5.46
C VAL A 34 -2.79 0.87 -4.01
N ALA A 35 -2.75 -0.13 -3.12
CA ALA A 35 -3.23 0.01 -1.73
C ALA A 35 -2.50 1.12 -0.97
N ARG A 36 -1.16 1.14 -1.05
CA ARG A 36 -0.36 2.22 -0.42
C ARG A 36 -0.67 3.59 -1.02
N THR A 37 -0.89 3.64 -2.33
CA THR A 37 -1.21 4.88 -3.05
C THR A 37 -2.54 5.45 -2.58
N HIS A 38 -3.55 4.59 -2.40
CA HIS A 38 -4.83 4.96 -1.78
C HIS A 38 -4.64 5.58 -0.39
N VAL A 39 -3.87 4.94 0.49
CA VAL A 39 -3.64 5.45 1.87
C VAL A 39 -3.02 6.85 1.84
N VAL A 40 -2.01 7.06 0.99
CA VAL A 40 -1.37 8.38 0.83
C VAL A 40 -2.38 9.43 0.34
N PHE A 41 -3.29 9.06 -0.57
CA PHE A 41 -4.31 9.98 -1.05
C PHE A 41 -5.41 10.27 -0.02
N ALA A 42 -5.75 9.28 0.82
CA ALA A 42 -6.75 9.42 1.89
C ALA A 42 -6.31 10.46 2.95
N CYS A 43 -5.02 10.66 3.15
CA CYS A 43 -4.49 11.74 4.01
C CYS A 43 -4.83 13.16 3.52
N HIS A 44 -5.32 13.32 2.29
CA HIS A 44 -5.56 14.62 1.65
C HIS A 44 -7.03 14.83 1.22
N LEU A 45 -7.99 14.20 1.89
CA LEU A 45 -9.42 14.27 1.55
C LEU A 45 -10.09 15.62 1.87
N THR A 46 -9.57 16.40 2.82
CA THR A 46 -10.21 17.63 3.31
C THR A 46 -9.95 18.84 2.42
N ASN A 47 -8.68 19.05 2.01
CA ASN A 47 -8.29 20.12 1.10
C ASN A 47 -7.32 19.58 0.03
N PRO A 48 -7.83 18.90 -1.01
CA PRO A 48 -7.01 18.45 -2.11
C PRO A 48 -6.60 19.64 -2.99
N GLY A 49 -5.30 19.79 -3.21
CA GLY A 49 -4.75 20.73 -4.20
C GLY A 49 -4.82 20.17 -5.62
N GLN A 50 -4.57 21.02 -6.61
CA GLN A 50 -4.56 20.61 -8.02
C GLN A 50 -3.56 19.49 -8.31
N SER A 51 -2.43 19.49 -7.60
CA SER A 51 -1.42 18.42 -7.68
C SER A 51 -1.98 17.06 -7.24
N HIS A 52 -2.78 17.01 -6.17
CA HIS A 52 -3.42 15.79 -5.69
C HIS A 52 -4.40 15.24 -6.72
N VAL A 53 -5.24 16.11 -7.31
CA VAL A 53 -6.18 15.73 -8.38
C VAL A 53 -5.46 15.22 -9.63
N SER A 54 -4.37 15.86 -10.03
CA SER A 54 -3.58 15.41 -11.18
C SER A 54 -2.99 14.02 -10.95
N LYS A 55 -2.46 13.76 -9.75
CA LYS A 55 -1.82 12.48 -9.41
C LYS A 55 -2.83 11.36 -9.27
N ILE A 56 -3.99 11.59 -8.65
CA ILE A 56 -5.02 10.54 -8.62
C ILE A 56 -5.52 10.20 -10.03
N ARG A 57 -5.71 11.19 -10.91
CA ARG A 57 -6.05 10.95 -12.33
C ARG A 57 -4.96 10.17 -13.06
N GLN A 58 -3.69 10.35 -12.70
CA GLN A 58 -2.59 9.54 -13.22
C GLN A 58 -2.69 8.09 -12.74
N THR A 59 -2.98 7.86 -11.46
CA THR A 59 -3.24 6.51 -10.92
C THR A 59 -4.40 5.82 -11.64
N TRP A 60 -5.49 6.54 -11.91
CA TRP A 60 -6.61 6.00 -12.70
C TRP A 60 -6.22 5.65 -14.14
N ARG A 61 -5.39 6.48 -14.80
CA ARG A 61 -4.85 6.15 -16.13
C ARG A 61 -3.98 4.90 -16.10
N TYR A 62 -3.13 4.75 -15.07
CA TYR A 62 -2.35 3.54 -14.87
C TYR A 62 -3.24 2.29 -14.75
N LEU A 63 -4.28 2.35 -13.91
CA LEU A 63 -5.25 1.25 -13.77
C LEU A 63 -5.95 0.91 -15.09
N LEU A 64 -6.38 1.93 -15.86
CA LEU A 64 -7.01 1.71 -17.16
C LEU A 64 -6.05 1.11 -18.19
N SER A 65 -4.80 1.56 -18.21
CA SER A 65 -3.77 1.05 -19.13
C SER A 65 -3.31 -0.37 -18.79
N THR A 66 -3.41 -0.75 -17.53
CA THR A 66 -2.97 -2.07 -17.02
C THR A 66 -4.13 -3.01 -16.70
N LYS A 67 -5.35 -2.71 -17.17
CA LYS A 67 -6.56 -3.51 -16.90
C LYS A 67 -6.48 -4.96 -17.39
N ALA A 68 -5.64 -5.22 -18.39
CA ALA A 68 -5.42 -6.55 -18.97
C ALA A 68 -4.19 -7.26 -18.40
N LEU A 69 -3.47 -6.61 -17.47
CA LEU A 69 -2.30 -7.18 -16.82
C LEU A 69 -2.67 -7.74 -15.45
N ALA A 70 -2.00 -8.81 -15.05
CA ALA A 70 -2.07 -9.39 -13.72
C ALA A 70 -0.73 -9.21 -12.98
N LEU A 71 -0.79 -9.22 -11.65
CA LEU A 71 0.42 -9.28 -10.83
C LEU A 71 0.93 -10.72 -10.83
N GLU A 72 2.18 -10.90 -11.24
CA GLU A 72 2.87 -12.18 -11.15
C GLU A 72 3.79 -12.17 -9.93
N ALA A 73 3.55 -13.09 -9.00
CA ALA A 73 4.46 -13.33 -7.88
C ALA A 73 5.43 -14.45 -8.28
N SER A 74 6.46 -14.08 -9.05
CA SER A 74 7.56 -14.98 -9.40
C SER A 74 8.85 -14.49 -8.76
N ALA A 75 9.19 -15.05 -7.60
CA ALA A 75 10.55 -15.00 -7.09
C ALA A 75 11.30 -16.25 -7.58
N SER A 76 12.52 -16.09 -8.07
CA SER A 76 13.34 -17.24 -8.47
C SER A 76 13.79 -17.99 -7.21
N ALA A 77 13.94 -19.32 -7.29
CA ALA A 77 14.40 -20.12 -6.13
C ALA A 77 15.78 -19.68 -5.60
N GLN A 78 16.54 -18.90 -6.39
CA GLN A 78 17.84 -18.34 -6.04
C GLN A 78 17.70 -17.00 -5.29
N ASP A 79 16.71 -16.17 -5.63
CA ASP A 79 16.44 -14.88 -4.96
C ASP A 79 15.70 -15.05 -3.61
N ILE A 80 15.12 -16.24 -3.40
CA ILE A 80 14.31 -16.58 -2.22
C ILE A 80 15.16 -17.01 -1.01
N ALA A 81 16.44 -17.34 -1.24
CA ALA A 81 17.31 -17.93 -0.23
C ALA A 81 18.30 -16.89 0.34
N GLU A 82 17.90 -16.09 1.34
CA GLU A 82 18.95 -15.33 2.07
C GLU A 82 18.69 -14.95 3.54
N TYR A 83 17.48 -15.05 4.10
CA TYR A 83 17.26 -14.42 5.44
C TYR A 83 16.69 -15.29 6.56
N LEU A 84 16.35 -16.56 6.31
CA LEU A 84 15.64 -17.37 7.30
C LEU A 84 16.43 -18.58 7.83
N SER A 85 17.50 -19.02 7.16
CA SER A 85 18.33 -20.12 7.65
C SER A 85 19.68 -20.20 6.96
N ASP A 86 20.71 -20.63 7.69
CA ASP A 86 22.02 -21.01 7.14
C ASP A 86 22.00 -22.36 6.39
N ASP A 87 20.84 -23.03 6.31
CA ASP A 87 20.68 -24.30 5.59
C ASP A 87 20.58 -24.07 4.06
N PRO A 88 21.55 -24.56 3.26
CA PRO A 88 21.54 -24.40 1.81
C PRO A 88 20.39 -25.14 1.10
N THR A 89 19.70 -26.04 1.79
CA THR A 89 18.51 -26.75 1.29
C THR A 89 17.20 -26.05 1.61
N TYR A 90 17.22 -25.00 2.44
CA TYR A 90 16.04 -24.23 2.75
C TYR A 90 15.46 -23.57 1.51
N ARG A 91 14.14 -23.57 1.45
CA ARG A 91 13.33 -22.87 0.46
C ARG A 91 12.30 -22.08 1.26
N ASP A 92 12.22 -20.77 1.05
CA ASP A 92 11.18 -19.96 1.70
C ASP A 92 9.82 -20.57 1.36
N PRO A 93 8.94 -20.79 2.34
CA PRO A 93 7.61 -21.28 2.08
C PRO A 93 6.86 -20.39 1.08
N LEU A 94 5.96 -21.03 0.32
CA LEU A 94 5.07 -20.37 -0.64
C LEU A 94 4.36 -19.15 -0.03
N PHE A 95 4.02 -19.25 1.25
CA PHE A 95 3.42 -18.21 2.06
C PHE A 95 4.22 -18.09 3.37
N PHE A 96 4.69 -16.89 3.68
CA PHE A 96 5.47 -16.59 4.88
C PHE A 96 4.81 -15.44 5.65
N GLY A 97 4.74 -15.58 6.97
CA GLY A 97 4.25 -14.54 7.86
C GLY A 97 5.25 -14.30 8.98
N SER A 98 5.56 -13.04 9.23
CA SER A 98 6.31 -12.59 10.42
C SER A 98 5.45 -11.65 11.24
N SER A 99 5.54 -11.75 12.56
CA SER A 99 4.90 -10.82 13.48
C SER A 99 5.93 -10.39 14.52
N ASP A 100 5.88 -9.12 14.89
CA ASP A 100 6.71 -8.54 15.94
C ASP A 100 5.86 -7.62 16.84
N ALA A 101 6.27 -7.45 18.09
CA ALA A 101 5.60 -6.58 19.04
C ALA A 101 6.58 -5.99 20.05
N SER A 102 6.42 -4.70 20.35
CA SER A 102 7.17 -3.99 21.38
C SER A 102 6.26 -3.66 22.55
N TYR A 103 6.63 -4.13 23.75
CA TYR A 103 5.82 -3.92 24.95
C TYR A 103 6.01 -2.52 25.52
N ALA A 104 4.92 -1.77 25.62
CA ALA A 104 4.86 -0.45 26.25
C ALA A 104 5.95 0.52 25.75
N ASP A 105 6.15 0.56 24.44
CA ASP A 105 7.14 1.39 23.75
C ASP A 105 6.70 2.86 23.60
N GLU A 106 5.40 3.16 23.69
CA GLU A 106 4.88 4.53 23.74
C GLU A 106 5.14 5.17 25.13
N PRO A 107 6.01 6.20 25.25
CA PRO A 107 6.49 6.72 26.53
C PRO A 107 5.37 7.28 27.42
N GLU A 108 4.40 7.97 26.82
CA GLU A 108 3.37 8.72 27.56
C GLU A 108 2.22 7.82 28.06
N THR A 109 1.82 6.85 27.24
CA THR A 109 0.61 6.05 27.49
C THR A 109 0.90 4.59 27.82
N ARG A 110 2.18 4.18 27.79
CA ARG A 110 2.64 2.80 27.99
C ARG A 110 1.91 1.80 27.09
N ARG A 111 1.46 2.25 25.91
CA ARG A 111 0.86 1.40 24.89
C ARG A 111 1.93 0.60 24.19
N SER A 112 1.61 -0.65 23.89
CA SER A 112 2.44 -1.53 23.07
C SER A 112 2.12 -1.34 21.59
N SER A 113 3.14 -1.39 20.75
CA SER A 113 2.99 -1.50 19.30
C SER A 113 3.15 -2.96 18.84
N GLN A 114 2.44 -3.32 17.78
CA GLN A 114 2.55 -4.62 17.12
C GLN A 114 2.54 -4.42 15.62
N GLY A 115 3.22 -5.32 14.91
CA GLY A 115 3.29 -5.34 13.46
C GLY A 115 3.31 -6.77 12.95
N TYR A 116 2.87 -6.94 11.71
CA TYR A 116 2.99 -8.18 10.96
C TYR A 116 3.35 -7.87 9.51
N ALA A 117 3.89 -8.86 8.82
CA ALA A 117 4.12 -8.82 7.39
C ALA A 117 3.85 -10.21 6.80
N PHE A 118 3.08 -10.25 5.72
CA PHE A 118 2.79 -11.46 4.95
C PHE A 118 3.40 -11.37 3.56
N LYS A 119 4.03 -12.46 3.14
CA LYS A 119 4.67 -12.62 1.83
C LYS A 119 4.11 -13.86 1.13
N PHE A 120 3.86 -13.77 -0.17
CA PHE A 120 3.49 -14.89 -1.03
C PHE A 120 4.47 -14.96 -2.22
N ARG A 121 5.21 -16.06 -2.35
CA ARG A 121 6.28 -16.22 -3.37
C ARG A 121 7.22 -15.00 -3.44
N GLY A 122 7.64 -14.49 -2.28
CA GLY A 122 8.50 -13.31 -2.16
C GLY A 122 7.81 -11.94 -2.34
N LEU A 123 6.57 -11.90 -2.83
CA LEU A 123 5.79 -10.67 -2.94
C LEU A 123 5.15 -10.32 -1.58
N MET A 124 5.38 -9.11 -1.07
CA MET A 124 4.65 -8.60 0.10
C MET A 124 3.18 -8.37 -0.23
N ILE A 125 2.29 -8.95 0.56
CA ILE A 125 0.83 -8.89 0.38
C ILE A 125 0.11 -8.22 1.56
N ASP A 126 0.77 -8.06 2.71
CA ASP A 126 0.30 -7.27 3.87
C ASP A 126 1.48 -6.86 4.75
#